data_AF-A0A2N1XTI3-F1
#
_entry.id   AF-A0A2N1XTI3-F1
#
_cell.length_a   1.000
_cell.length_b   1.000
_cell.length_c   1.000
_cell.angle_alpha   90.00
_cell.angle_beta   90.00
_cell.angle_gamma   90.00
#
_symmetry.space_group_name_H-M   'P 1'
#
loop_
_entity.id
_entity.type
_entity.pdbx_description
1 polymer ?
#
loop_
_entity_poly.entity_id
_entity_poly.type
_entity_poly.pdbx_seq_one_letter_code
_entity_poly.pdbx_strand_id
1 'polypeptide(L)'
;MTRNKSYLNRRFEQTAADIVESIDRDVERGEDILMLGFGSVMMSTFFAVVVPPSILLPIVALIFAVSASLARINYFNMERKLKTVMAPLGGTELAILRPIAVVFAEQPMPSLTHSFNPLKNLPRAGKSLLGGLLINPLWMPIFYTMGLQIHEEKNLVSLNKAVMGVEQNLLLRAL
;
A
#
# COMPACT_ATOMS: atom_id res chain seq x y z
N MET A 1 -40.44 -22.43 -2.17
CA MET A 1 -40.01 -21.02 -1.92
C MET A 1 -38.47 -20.86 -1.78
N THR A 2 -37.65 -21.67 -2.47
CA THR A 2 -36.17 -21.67 -2.33
C THR A 2 -35.45 -20.91 -3.44
N ARG A 3 -36.06 -20.76 -4.62
CA ARG A 3 -35.44 -20.12 -5.80
C ARG A 3 -35.09 -18.64 -5.58
N ASN A 4 -35.95 -17.89 -4.88
CA ASN A 4 -35.76 -16.44 -4.67
C ASN A 4 -34.58 -16.10 -3.74
N LYS A 5 -34.26 -16.97 -2.77
CA LYS A 5 -33.12 -16.77 -1.86
C LYS A 5 -31.78 -16.96 -2.58
N SER A 6 -31.71 -17.90 -3.53
CA SER A 6 -30.51 -18.14 -4.34
C SER A 6 -30.19 -16.95 -5.26
N TYR A 7 -31.20 -16.36 -5.92
CA TYR A 7 -31.00 -15.17 -6.76
C TYR A 7 -30.50 -13.94 -5.97
N LEU A 8 -31.05 -13.71 -4.77
CA LEU A 8 -30.62 -12.62 -3.91
C LEU A 8 -29.19 -12.84 -3.40
N ASN A 9 -28.86 -14.06 -2.96
CA ASN A 9 -27.51 -14.38 -2.48
C ASN A 9 -26.46 -14.22 -3.58
N ARG A 10 -26.78 -14.65 -4.80
CA ARG A 10 -25.90 -14.50 -5.97
C ARG A 10 -25.67 -13.04 -6.35
N ARG A 11 -26.70 -12.18 -6.22
CA ARG A 11 -26.57 -10.74 -6.46
C ARG A 11 -25.65 -10.06 -5.43
N PHE A 12 -25.80 -10.42 -4.16
CA PHE A 12 -24.94 -9.92 -3.08
C PHE A 12 -23.49 -10.36 -3.24
N GLU A 13 -23.26 -11.63 -3.59
CA GLU A 13 -21.91 -12.16 -3.88
C GLU A 13 -21.28 -11.50 -5.10
N GLN A 14 -22.06 -11.22 -6.15
CA GLN A 14 -21.58 -10.53 -7.34
C GLN A 14 -21.22 -9.07 -7.05
N THR A 15 -22.06 -8.34 -6.30
CA THR A 15 -21.73 -6.97 -5.87
C THR A 15 -20.47 -6.95 -4.98
N ALA A 16 -20.32 -7.90 -4.06
CA ALA A 16 -19.10 -8.01 -3.26
C ALA A 16 -17.87 -8.33 -4.13
N ALA A 17 -18.01 -9.23 -5.12
CA ALA A 17 -16.93 -9.57 -6.05
C ALA A 17 -16.46 -8.36 -6.87
N ASP A 18 -17.39 -7.57 -7.44
CA ASP A 18 -17.05 -6.37 -8.22
C ASP A 18 -16.26 -5.34 -7.36
N ILE A 19 -16.63 -5.21 -6.08
CA ILE A 19 -15.95 -4.32 -5.14
C ILE A 19 -14.55 -4.85 -4.81
N VAL A 20 -14.42 -6.15 -4.58
CA VAL A 20 -13.14 -6.80 -4.29
C VAL A 20 -12.20 -6.68 -5.49
N GLU A 21 -12.67 -6.93 -6.72
CA GLU A 21 -11.89 -6.76 -7.95
C GLU A 21 -11.41 -5.31 -8.13
N SER A 22 -12.28 -4.34 -7.83
CA SER A 22 -11.89 -2.93 -7.89
C SER A 22 -10.81 -2.58 -6.87
N ILE A 23 -10.82 -3.21 -5.69
CA ILE A 23 -9.81 -2.99 -4.65
C ILE A 23 -8.52 -3.70 -5.03
N ASP A 24 -8.60 -4.93 -5.54
CA ASP A 24 -7.46 -5.70 -6.02
C ASP A 24 -6.65 -4.92 -7.06
N ARG A 25 -7.34 -4.35 -8.06
CA ARG A 25 -6.70 -3.48 -9.07
C ARG A 25 -6.05 -2.22 -8.48
N ASP A 26 -6.66 -1.63 -7.46
CA ASP A 26 -6.06 -0.48 -6.77
C ASP A 26 -4.84 -0.92 -5.93
N VAL A 27 -4.84 -2.14 -5.36
CA VAL A 27 -3.69 -2.72 -4.64
C VAL A 27 -2.54 -2.97 -5.60
N GLU A 28 -2.78 -3.64 -6.72
CA GLU A 28 -1.81 -3.90 -7.79
C GLU A 28 -1.16 -2.59 -8.25
N ARG A 29 -1.97 -1.55 -8.49
CA ARG A 29 -1.45 -0.21 -8.83
C ARG A 29 -0.54 0.36 -7.75
N GLY A 30 -0.86 0.14 -6.47
CA GLY A 30 -0.01 0.53 -5.36
C GLY A 30 1.33 -0.20 -5.36
N GLU A 31 1.31 -1.51 -5.59
CA GLU A 31 2.50 -2.37 -5.67
C GLU A 31 3.37 -1.94 -6.86
N ASP A 32 2.78 -1.69 -8.03
CA ASP A 32 3.47 -1.18 -9.22
C ASP A 32 4.19 0.15 -8.97
N ILE A 33 3.54 1.10 -8.28
CA ILE A 33 4.15 2.40 -7.94
C ILE A 33 5.42 2.18 -7.10
N LEU A 34 5.38 1.28 -6.13
CA LEU A 34 6.53 0.99 -5.28
C LEU A 34 7.60 0.22 -6.05
N MET A 35 7.21 -0.76 -6.88
CA MET A 35 8.11 -1.52 -7.71
C MET A 35 8.86 -0.62 -8.71
N LEU A 36 8.17 0.34 -9.33
CA LEU A 36 8.79 1.36 -10.19
C LEU A 36 9.79 2.22 -9.42
N GLY A 37 9.47 2.60 -8.18
CA GLY A 37 10.40 3.31 -7.30
C GLY A 37 11.68 2.50 -7.03
N PHE A 38 11.53 1.24 -6.64
CA PHE A 38 12.67 0.34 -6.41
C PHE A 38 13.47 0.08 -7.69
N GLY A 39 12.81 -0.23 -8.81
CA GLY A 39 13.44 -0.47 -10.10
C GLY A 39 14.24 0.75 -10.56
N SER A 40 13.68 1.94 -10.42
CA SER A 40 14.35 3.20 -10.77
C SER A 40 15.61 3.43 -9.93
N VAL A 41 15.57 3.09 -8.64
CA VAL A 41 16.76 3.18 -7.77
C VAL A 41 17.80 2.11 -8.10
N MET A 42 17.40 0.89 -8.45
CA MET A 42 18.34 -0.14 -8.91
C MET A 42 19.08 0.31 -10.19
N MET A 43 18.39 1.02 -11.08
CA MET A 43 18.99 1.61 -12.27
C MET A 43 20.00 2.72 -11.96
N SER A 44 20.00 3.33 -10.77
CA SER A 44 20.98 4.36 -10.39
C SER A 44 22.42 3.87 -10.45
N THR A 45 22.64 2.55 -10.31
CA THR A 45 23.96 1.91 -10.40
C THR A 45 24.61 2.12 -11.77
N PHE A 46 23.84 2.17 -12.86
CA PHE A 46 24.35 2.48 -14.20
C PHE A 46 24.87 3.92 -14.31
N PHE A 47 24.31 4.83 -13.55
CA PHE A 47 24.68 6.25 -13.57
C PHE A 47 25.78 6.60 -12.56
N ALA A 48 26.12 5.70 -11.64
CA ALA A 48 27.12 5.94 -10.60
C ALA A 48 28.54 6.24 -11.13
N VAL A 49 28.85 5.77 -12.35
CA VAL A 49 30.14 6.04 -13.01
C VAL A 49 30.21 7.44 -13.60
N VAL A 50 29.06 8.04 -13.95
CA VAL A 50 28.97 9.28 -14.73
C VAL A 50 28.48 10.46 -13.89
N VAL A 51 27.64 10.20 -12.88
CA VAL A 51 27.00 11.22 -12.05
C VAL A 51 27.58 11.23 -10.64
N PRO A 52 28.03 12.39 -10.13
CA PRO A 52 28.54 12.51 -8.77
C PRO A 52 27.51 12.10 -7.71
N PRO A 53 27.94 11.50 -6.57
CA PRO A 53 27.04 11.11 -5.49
C PRO A 53 26.20 12.26 -4.92
N SER A 54 26.73 13.49 -4.93
CA SER A 54 26.02 14.70 -4.48
C SER A 54 24.77 15.04 -5.31
N ILE A 55 24.67 14.50 -6.52
CA ILE A 55 23.52 14.67 -7.42
C ILE A 55 22.69 13.39 -7.44
N LEU A 56 23.35 12.23 -7.58
CA LEU A 56 22.68 10.94 -7.72
C LEU A 56 21.91 10.53 -6.47
N LEU A 57 22.51 10.69 -5.27
CA LEU A 57 21.91 10.23 -4.02
C LEU A 57 20.65 11.03 -3.63
N PRO A 58 20.60 12.36 -3.77
CA PRO A 58 19.37 13.12 -3.60
C PRO A 58 18.26 12.72 -4.58
N ILE A 59 18.59 12.43 -5.85
CA ILE A 59 17.62 11.97 -6.85
C ILE A 59 17.03 10.61 -6.43
N VAL A 60 17.88 9.68 -5.99
CA VAL A 60 17.44 8.37 -5.46
C VAL A 60 16.50 8.56 -4.26
N ALA A 61 16.87 9.43 -3.31
CA ALA A 61 16.03 9.72 -2.16
C ALA A 61 14.67 10.33 -2.58
N LEU A 62 14.66 11.20 -3.60
CA LEU A 62 13.46 11.81 -4.14
C LEU A 62 12.55 10.78 -4.83
N ILE A 63 13.11 9.86 -5.62
CA ILE A 63 12.34 8.78 -6.26
C ILE A 63 11.63 7.92 -5.20
N PHE A 64 12.33 7.53 -4.15
CA PHE A 64 11.73 6.82 -3.01
C PHE A 64 10.66 7.65 -2.29
N ALA A 65 10.92 8.95 -2.08
CA ALA A 65 9.94 9.83 -1.45
C ALA A 65 8.65 9.96 -2.28
N VAL A 66 8.78 10.15 -3.59
CA VAL A 66 7.64 10.33 -4.51
C VAL A 66 6.84 9.04 -4.63
N SER A 67 7.49 7.90 -4.88
CA SER A 67 6.82 6.60 -4.99
C SER A 67 6.09 6.22 -3.70
N ALA A 68 6.74 6.34 -2.52
CA ALA A 68 6.08 6.11 -1.24
C ALA A 68 4.90 7.06 -0.99
N SER A 69 5.02 8.32 -1.40
CA SER A 69 3.92 9.29 -1.27
C SER A 69 2.72 8.93 -2.16
N LEU A 70 2.98 8.53 -3.40
CA LEU A 70 1.93 8.11 -4.34
C LEU A 70 1.24 6.83 -3.88
N ALA A 71 2.00 5.83 -3.40
CA ALA A 71 1.44 4.61 -2.83
C ALA A 71 0.59 4.88 -1.59
N ARG A 72 1.03 5.79 -0.72
CA ARG A 72 0.25 6.21 0.46
C ARG A 72 -1.04 6.94 0.07
N ILE A 73 -1.00 7.84 -0.92
CA ILE A 73 -2.20 8.50 -1.45
C ILE A 73 -3.16 7.44 -2.03
N ASN A 74 -2.64 6.47 -2.77
CA ASN A 74 -3.42 5.37 -3.30
C ASN A 74 -4.09 4.56 -2.17
N TYR A 75 -3.37 4.25 -1.10
CA TYR A 75 -3.90 3.55 0.06
C TYR A 75 -5.05 4.31 0.75
N PHE A 76 -4.89 5.62 0.98
CA PHE A 76 -5.99 6.43 1.55
C PHE A 76 -7.20 6.49 0.61
N ASN A 77 -6.98 6.52 -0.70
CA ASN A 77 -8.07 6.47 -1.68
C ASN A 77 -8.80 5.13 -1.62
N MET A 78 -8.08 4.00 -1.50
CA MET A 78 -8.68 2.67 -1.32
C MET A 78 -9.52 2.62 -0.05
N GLU A 79 -8.98 3.07 1.08
CA GLU A 79 -9.70 3.11 2.36
C GLU A 79 -10.99 3.92 2.25
N ARG A 80 -10.90 5.12 1.65
CA ARG A 80 -12.05 6.01 1.47
C ARG A 80 -13.10 5.39 0.55
N LYS A 81 -12.68 4.85 -0.60
CA LYS A 81 -13.58 4.16 -1.54
C LYS A 81 -14.31 3.02 -0.85
N LEU A 82 -13.57 2.15 -0.15
CA LEU A 82 -14.16 1.02 0.58
C LEU A 82 -15.16 1.49 1.64
N LYS A 83 -14.82 2.50 2.45
CA LYS A 83 -15.76 3.08 3.44
C LYS A 83 -17.03 3.64 2.80
N THR A 84 -16.90 4.35 1.68
CA THR A 84 -18.06 4.91 0.96
C THR A 84 -18.93 3.81 0.37
N VAL A 85 -18.33 2.77 -0.20
CA VAL A 85 -19.04 1.64 -0.81
C VAL A 85 -19.68 0.75 0.25
N MET A 86 -19.07 0.58 1.43
CA MET A 86 -19.64 -0.22 2.52
C MET A 86 -20.80 0.44 3.26
N ALA A 87 -20.88 1.78 3.28
CA ALA A 87 -21.92 2.50 4.01
C ALA A 87 -23.38 2.10 3.64
N PRO A 88 -23.74 1.88 2.36
CA PRO A 88 -25.08 1.43 1.98
C PRO A 88 -25.29 -0.10 2.01
N LEU A 89 -24.25 -0.92 2.26
CA LEU A 89 -24.33 -2.38 2.10
C LEU A 89 -25.09 -3.07 3.24
N GLY A 90 -25.76 -4.18 2.90
CA GLY A 90 -26.46 -5.04 3.84
C GLY A 90 -25.53 -5.99 4.59
N GLY A 91 -26.05 -6.66 5.62
CA GLY A 91 -25.26 -7.49 6.54
C GLY A 91 -24.39 -8.57 5.88
N THR A 92 -24.86 -9.24 4.84
CA THR A 92 -24.10 -10.31 4.16
C THR A 92 -22.92 -9.77 3.35
N GLU A 93 -23.12 -8.71 2.56
CA GLU A 93 -22.07 -8.08 1.74
C GLU A 93 -21.02 -7.42 2.64
N LEU A 94 -21.49 -6.74 3.69
CA LEU A 94 -20.64 -6.10 4.68
C LEU A 94 -19.79 -7.13 5.44
N ALA A 95 -20.35 -8.32 5.75
CA ALA A 95 -19.59 -9.40 6.37
C ALA A 95 -18.49 -9.96 5.47
N ILE A 96 -18.72 -10.01 4.15
CA ILE A 96 -17.72 -10.46 3.16
C ILE A 96 -16.57 -9.45 3.05
N LEU A 97 -16.86 -8.15 3.04
CA LEU A 97 -15.85 -7.08 2.92
C LEU A 97 -15.14 -6.72 4.24
N ARG A 98 -15.70 -7.15 5.38
CA ARG A 98 -15.16 -6.86 6.72
C ARG A 98 -13.67 -7.20 6.88
N PRO A 99 -13.15 -8.35 6.41
CA PRO A 99 -11.72 -8.66 6.54
C PRO A 99 -10.80 -7.61 5.90
N ILE A 100 -11.20 -7.04 4.75
CA ILE A 100 -10.46 -5.98 4.07
C ILE A 100 -10.52 -4.68 4.89
N ALA A 101 -11.71 -4.32 5.38
CA ALA A 101 -11.91 -3.13 6.20
C ALA A 101 -11.12 -3.18 7.53
N VAL A 102 -10.96 -4.37 8.11
CA VAL A 102 -10.18 -4.59 9.34
C VAL A 102 -8.70 -4.27 9.13
N VAL A 103 -8.12 -4.60 7.96
CA VAL A 103 -6.72 -4.25 7.67
C VAL A 103 -6.50 -2.74 7.78
N PHE A 104 -7.40 -1.93 7.23
CA PHE A 104 -7.31 -0.47 7.33
C PHE A 104 -7.42 0.04 8.78
N ALA A 105 -8.21 -0.63 9.62
CA ALA A 105 -8.37 -0.28 11.03
C ALA A 105 -7.16 -0.70 11.88
N GLU A 106 -6.57 -1.86 11.61
CA GLU A 106 -5.41 -2.38 12.31
C GLU A 106 -4.10 -1.72 11.88
N GLN A 107 -4.04 -1.26 10.63
CA GLN A 107 -2.88 -0.60 10.04
C GLN A 107 -3.24 0.80 9.53
N PRO A 108 -3.59 1.73 10.45
CA PRO A 108 -3.88 3.10 10.06
C PRO A 108 -2.60 3.76 9.55
N MET A 109 -2.66 4.30 8.33
CA MET A 109 -1.52 5.00 7.76
C MET A 109 -1.40 6.41 8.37
N PRO A 110 -0.24 6.78 8.93
CA PRO A 110 -0.01 8.16 9.37
C PRO A 110 0.05 9.10 8.18
N SER A 111 -0.28 10.38 8.39
CA SER A 111 -0.22 11.40 7.32
C SER A 111 1.20 11.51 6.74
N LEU A 112 1.31 12.02 5.51
CA LEU A 112 2.62 12.31 4.90
C LEU A 112 3.42 13.30 5.76
N THR A 113 2.77 14.33 6.31
CA THR A 113 3.40 15.31 7.22
C THR A 113 3.93 14.67 8.50
N HIS A 114 3.26 13.64 9.00
CA HIS A 114 3.76 12.86 10.13
C HIS A 114 4.94 11.99 9.70
N SER A 115 4.80 11.26 8.59
CA SER A 115 5.75 10.26 8.10
C SER A 115 7.09 10.85 7.64
N PHE A 116 7.08 12.02 7.01
CA PHE A 116 8.28 12.73 6.56
C PHE A 116 8.96 13.53 7.67
N ASN A 117 8.32 13.73 8.82
CA ASN A 117 8.93 14.44 9.94
C ASN A 117 9.85 13.48 10.74
N PRO A 118 11.19 13.69 10.72
CA PRO A 118 12.12 12.80 11.41
C PRO A 118 11.93 12.83 12.93
N LEU A 119 11.52 13.98 13.49
CA LEU A 119 11.29 14.14 14.92
C LEU A 119 10.06 13.34 15.39
N LYS A 120 9.11 13.10 14.49
CA LYS A 120 7.93 12.27 14.77
C LYS A 120 8.15 10.78 14.50
N ASN A 121 9.26 10.42 13.85
CA ASN A 121 9.62 9.03 13.54
C ASN A 121 11.06 8.74 14.00
N LEU A 122 11.33 8.95 15.29
CA LEU A 122 12.65 8.74 15.90
C LEU A 122 13.25 7.34 15.61
N PRO A 123 12.49 6.23 15.63
CA PRO A 123 13.06 4.92 15.31
C PRO A 123 13.57 4.84 13.87
N ARG A 124 12.86 5.46 12.91
CA ARG A 124 13.28 5.52 11.50
C ARG A 124 14.47 6.46 11.36
N ALA A 125 14.36 7.68 11.89
CA ALA A 125 15.43 8.68 11.86
C ALA A 125 16.74 8.15 12.47
N GLY A 126 16.66 7.42 13.59
CA GLY A 126 17.79 6.77 14.22
C GLY A 126 18.43 5.70 13.34
N LYS A 127 17.64 4.81 12.73
CA LYS A 127 18.15 3.81 11.77
C LYS A 127 18.82 4.46 10.55
N SER A 128 18.20 5.51 10.01
CA SER A 128 18.73 6.27 8.88
C SER A 128 20.02 7.02 9.22
N LEU A 129 20.10 7.59 10.43
CA LEU A 129 21.31 8.24 10.93
C LEU A 129 22.44 7.23 11.12
N LEU A 130 22.16 6.10 11.77
CA LEU A 130 23.16 5.04 11.96
C LEU A 130 23.66 4.51 10.60
N GLY A 131 22.76 4.21 9.67
CA GLY A 131 23.14 3.78 8.32
C GLY A 131 23.95 4.83 7.57
N GLY A 132 23.54 6.11 7.66
CA GLY A 132 24.25 7.22 7.04
C GLY A 132 25.66 7.41 7.61
N LEU A 133 25.82 7.35 8.93
CA LEU A 133 27.13 7.48 9.58
C LEU A 133 28.07 6.32 9.23
N LEU A 134 27.56 5.12 8.99
CA LEU A 134 28.36 3.95 8.59
C LEU A 134 28.89 4.02 7.15
N ILE A 135 28.24 4.79 6.26
CA ILE A 135 28.61 4.88 4.84
C ILE A 135 29.07 6.29 4.49
N ASN A 136 28.13 7.24 4.44
CA ASN A 136 28.36 8.68 4.43
C ASN A 136 27.03 9.42 4.69
N PRO A 137 27.07 10.70 5.12
CA PRO A 137 25.86 11.45 5.47
C PRO A 137 24.82 11.60 4.32
N LEU A 138 25.23 11.52 3.05
CA LEU A 138 24.31 11.61 1.91
C LEU A 138 23.38 10.39 1.79
N TRP A 139 23.68 9.28 2.46
CA TRP A 139 22.80 8.10 2.51
C TRP A 139 21.66 8.22 3.52
N MET A 140 21.76 9.16 4.47
CA MET A 140 20.73 9.32 5.50
C MET A 140 19.34 9.59 4.90
N PRO A 141 19.16 10.53 3.94
CA PRO A 141 17.87 10.73 3.28
C PRO A 141 17.36 9.49 2.55
N ILE A 142 18.26 8.73 1.89
CA ILE A 142 17.92 7.51 1.17
C ILE A 142 17.39 6.46 2.13
N PHE A 143 18.09 6.18 3.24
CA PHE A 143 17.61 5.20 4.21
C PHE A 143 16.31 5.61 4.86
N TYR A 144 16.10 6.91 5.05
CA TYR A 144 14.83 7.41 5.58
C TYR A 144 13.69 7.17 4.60
N THR A 145 13.85 7.53 3.33
CA THR A 145 12.80 7.39 2.32
C THR A 145 12.59 5.94 1.88
N MET A 146 13.65 5.12 1.82
CA MET A 146 13.55 3.67 1.67
C MET A 146 12.75 3.03 2.82
N GLY A 147 12.97 3.50 4.05
CA GLY A 147 12.19 3.06 5.22
C GLY A 147 10.72 3.48 5.18
N LEU A 148 10.36 4.53 4.44
CA LEU A 148 8.97 4.86 4.13
C LEU A 148 8.41 3.87 3.12
N GLN A 149 9.13 3.65 2.02
CA GLN A 149 8.72 2.76 0.95
C GLN A 149 8.48 1.32 1.41
N ILE A 150 9.38 0.74 2.21
CA ILE A 150 9.21 -0.60 2.80
C ILE A 150 7.97 -0.66 3.71
N HIS A 151 7.65 0.44 4.39
CA HIS A 151 6.46 0.49 5.23
C HIS A 151 5.18 0.52 4.39
N GLU A 152 5.16 1.26 3.28
CA GLU A 152 4.03 1.22 2.34
C GLU A 152 3.83 -0.18 1.75
N GLU A 153 4.92 -0.85 1.35
CA GLU A 153 4.91 -2.19 0.80
C GLU A 153 4.28 -3.20 1.78
N LYS A 154 4.68 -3.16 3.06
CA LYS A 154 4.12 -4.06 4.09
C LYS A 154 2.61 -3.90 4.24
N ASN A 155 2.11 -2.68 4.17
CA ASN A 155 0.68 -2.42 4.29
C ASN A 155 -0.07 -2.93 3.05
N LEU A 156 0.49 -2.73 1.85
CA LEU A 156 -0.09 -3.29 0.61
C LEU A 156 -0.07 -4.81 0.60
N VAL A 157 1.01 -5.46 1.05
CA VAL A 157 1.08 -6.92 1.19
C VAL A 157 0.02 -7.44 2.16
N SER A 158 -0.21 -6.75 3.28
CA SER A 158 -1.26 -7.13 4.23
C SER A 158 -2.65 -6.99 3.63
N LEU A 159 -2.88 -5.93 2.86
CA LEU A 159 -4.15 -5.67 2.18
C LEU A 159 -4.41 -6.69 1.07
N ASN A 160 -3.40 -6.98 0.25
CA ASN A 160 -3.43 -7.99 -0.80
C ASN A 160 -3.80 -9.38 -0.24
N LYS A 161 -3.18 -9.79 0.88
CA LYS A 161 -3.55 -11.04 1.57
C LYS A 161 -5.00 -11.09 2.01
N ALA A 162 -5.55 -9.96 2.48
CA ALA A 162 -6.96 -9.89 2.86
C ALA A 162 -7.88 -9.96 1.64
N VAL A 163 -7.53 -9.27 0.54
CA VAL A 163 -8.25 -9.32 -0.74
C VAL A 163 -8.30 -10.75 -1.28
N MET A 164 -7.15 -11.39 -1.47
CA MET A 164 -7.08 -12.80 -1.91
C MET A 164 -7.89 -13.74 -1.02
N GLY A 165 -7.86 -13.53 0.30
CA GLY A 165 -8.65 -14.32 1.25
C GLY A 165 -10.16 -14.14 1.04
N VAL A 166 -10.64 -12.94 0.72
CA VAL A 166 -12.04 -12.69 0.40
C VAL A 166 -12.42 -13.30 -0.95
N GLU A 167 -11.57 -13.17 -1.98
CA GLU A 167 -11.78 -13.76 -3.29
C GLU A 167 -11.92 -15.29 -3.22
N GLN A 168 -11.02 -15.96 -2.50
CA GLN A 168 -11.10 -17.41 -2.28
C GLN A 168 -12.42 -17.81 -1.60
N ASN A 169 -12.87 -17.04 -0.62
CA ASN A 169 -14.15 -17.29 0.05
C ASN A 169 -15.35 -17.10 -0.89
N LEU A 170 -15.30 -16.13 -1.81
CA LEU A 170 -16.34 -15.93 -2.82
C LEU A 170 -16.36 -17.08 -3.83
N LEU A 171 -15.19 -17.53 -4.30
CA LEU A 171 -15.06 -18.68 -5.20
C LEU A 171 -15.61 -19.97 -4.57
N LEU A 172 -15.31 -20.22 -3.29
CA LEU A 172 -15.82 -21.39 -2.57
C LEU A 172 -17.34 -21.37 -2.35
N ARG A 173 -17.97 -20.19 -2.30
CA ARG A 173 -19.43 -20.05 -2.17
C ARG A 173 -20.18 -20.18 -3.50
N ALA A 174 -19.48 -20.00 -4.61
CA ALA A 174 -20.03 -20.09 -5.95
C ALA A 174 -20.08 -21.54 -6.51
N LEU A 175 -19.36 -22.48 -5.88
CA LEU A 175 -19.34 -23.92 -6.16
C LEU A 175 -20.46 -24.66 -5.40
#